data_AF-A0A2T4DIJ7-F1
#
_entry.id   AF-A0A2T4DIJ7-F1
#
_cell.length_a   1.000
_cell.length_b   1.000
_cell.length_c   1.000
_cell.angle_alpha   90.00
_cell.angle_beta   90.00
_cell.angle_gamma   90.00
#
_symmetry.space_group_name_H-M   'P 1'
#
loop_
_entity.id
_entity.type
_entity.pdbx_description
1 polymer ?
#
loop_
_entity_poly.entity_id
_entity_poly.type
_entity_poly.pdbx_seq_one_letter_code
_entity_poly.pdbx_strand_id
1 'polypeptide(L)'
;MFWEYFSFIGEIELYQFSEDQKADYADKGGAPHLDGEYTVFGRVVEGLNVIDSIAAVKKGAGDKPIEDIYLTVELDKMSKKKITEQYGYQYSKEEK
;
A
#
# COMPACT_ATOMS: atom_id res chain seq x y z
N MET A 1 -3.53 -1.29 -30.82
CA MET A 1 -4.67 -1.39 -29.89
C MET A 1 -4.34 -1.02 -28.45
N PHE A 2 -3.28 -1.51 -27.82
CA PHE A 2 -2.81 -0.99 -26.50
C PHE A 2 -2.32 0.47 -26.59
N TRP A 3 -1.67 0.80 -27.71
CA TRP A 3 -1.15 2.15 -28.02
C TRP A 3 -2.23 3.19 -28.36
N GLU A 4 -3.41 2.77 -28.82
CA GLU A 4 -4.51 3.72 -29.12
C GLU A 4 -5.36 4.03 -27.89
N TYR A 5 -5.46 3.09 -26.95
CA TYR A 5 -6.11 3.30 -25.66
C TYR A 5 -5.42 4.42 -24.87
N PHE A 6 -4.08 4.48 -24.95
CA PHE A 6 -3.27 5.51 -24.31
C PHE A 6 -3.47 6.92 -24.91
N SER A 7 -3.89 7.00 -26.18
CA SER A 7 -4.15 8.29 -26.84
C SER A 7 -5.54 8.86 -26.51
N PHE A 8 -6.50 8.02 -26.12
CA PHE A 8 -7.88 8.43 -25.81
C PHE A 8 -8.05 8.97 -24.38
N ILE A 9 -7.19 8.54 -23.45
CA ILE A 9 -7.17 9.04 -22.05
C ILE A 9 -6.52 10.42 -21.89
N GLY A 10 -6.14 11.09 -22.99
CA GLY A 10 -5.51 12.42 -22.99
C GLY A 10 -6.39 13.60 -22.54
N GLU A 11 -7.65 13.37 -22.19
CA GLU A 11 -8.64 14.42 -21.86
C GLU A 11 -9.45 14.13 -20.58
N ILE A 12 -8.91 13.36 -19.64
CA ILE A 12 -9.37 13.41 -18.25
C ILE A 12 -8.38 14.32 -17.51
N GLU A 13 -8.83 15.23 -16.64
CA GLU A 13 -7.94 15.94 -15.71
C GLU A 13 -7.30 14.90 -14.77
N LEU A 14 -6.25 14.25 -15.28
CA LEU A 14 -5.52 13.19 -14.62
C LEU A 14 -4.83 13.81 -13.41
N TYR A 15 -5.01 13.17 -12.25
CA TYR A 15 -4.21 13.40 -11.06
C TYR A 15 -2.73 13.51 -11.46
N GLN A 16 -2.21 14.75 -11.47
CA GLN A 16 -0.84 15.00 -11.90
C GLN A 16 0.08 14.79 -10.72
N PHE A 17 0.78 13.64 -10.71
CA PHE A 17 1.86 13.38 -9.77
C PHE A 17 2.90 14.51 -9.84
N SER A 18 3.36 14.97 -8.68
CA SER A 18 4.51 15.87 -8.60
C SER A 18 5.77 15.20 -9.15
N GLU A 19 6.77 15.99 -9.52
CA GLU A 19 8.06 15.45 -9.96
C GLU A 19 8.71 14.55 -8.90
N ASP A 20 8.55 14.92 -7.62
CA ASP A 20 9.03 14.12 -6.48
C ASP A 20 8.28 12.79 -6.38
N GLN A 21 6.95 12.79 -6.53
CA GLN A 21 6.15 11.56 -6.51
C GLN A 21 6.54 10.62 -7.66
N LYS A 22 6.70 11.16 -8.88
CA LYS A 22 7.15 10.37 -10.04
C LYS A 22 8.51 9.74 -9.80
N ALA A 23 9.46 10.50 -9.25
CA ALA A 23 10.79 10.01 -8.93
C ALA A 23 10.74 8.91 -7.85
N ASP A 24 9.94 9.11 -6.80
CA ASP A 24 9.76 8.14 -5.72
C ASP A 24 9.17 6.82 -6.24
N TYR A 25 8.14 6.85 -7.09
CA TYR A 25 7.59 5.63 -7.69
C TYR A 25 8.58 4.92 -8.62
N ALA A 26 9.44 5.67 -9.32
CA ALA A 26 10.45 5.10 -10.21
C ALA A 26 11.57 4.39 -9.43
N ASP A 27 11.97 4.94 -8.28
CA ASP A 27 13.06 4.40 -7.45
C ASP A 27 12.57 3.31 -6.48
N LYS A 28 11.53 3.61 -5.69
CA LYS A 28 11.04 2.76 -4.59
C LYS A 28 9.93 1.80 -5.02
N GLY A 29 9.32 2.03 -6.19
CA GLY A 29 8.13 1.33 -6.64
C GLY A 29 6.85 1.80 -5.95
N GLY A 30 5.78 1.04 -6.10
CA GLY A 30 4.48 1.32 -5.48
C GLY A 30 3.30 1.12 -6.44
N ALA A 31 2.11 1.52 -6.00
CA ALA A 31 0.87 1.39 -6.75
C ALA A 31 0.24 2.79 -6.97
N PRO A 32 0.80 3.63 -7.85
CA PRO A 32 0.33 5.01 -8.05
C PRO A 32 -1.13 5.10 -8.48
N HIS A 33 -1.65 4.07 -9.14
CA HIS A 33 -3.06 4.01 -9.54
C HIS A 33 -4.05 3.91 -8.37
N LEU A 34 -3.59 3.75 -7.12
CA LEU A 34 -4.44 3.72 -5.93
C LEU A 34 -4.48 5.08 -5.21
N ASP A 35 -3.59 6.01 -5.57
CA ASP A 35 -3.50 7.33 -4.95
C ASP A 35 -4.75 8.18 -5.27
N GLY A 36 -5.29 8.86 -4.27
CA GLY A 36 -6.49 9.68 -4.39
C GLY A 36 -7.81 8.89 -4.37
N GLU A 37 -7.79 7.58 -4.68
CA GLU A 37 -8.97 6.72 -4.64
C GLU A 37 -9.12 5.95 -3.31
N TYR A 38 -8.00 5.69 -2.61
CA TYR A 38 -8.00 4.88 -1.38
C TYR A 38 -7.33 5.60 -0.20
N THR A 39 -7.97 5.54 0.97
CA THR A 39 -7.44 6.10 2.22
C THR A 39 -6.55 5.09 2.94
N VAL A 40 -5.28 5.45 3.15
CA VAL A 40 -4.32 4.65 3.93
C VAL A 40 -4.58 4.85 5.43
N PHE A 41 -4.96 3.79 6.15
CA PHE A 41 -5.23 3.82 7.60
C PHE A 41 -4.11 3.23 8.47
N GLY A 42 -3.13 2.57 7.86
CA GLY A 42 -2.06 1.90 8.59
C GLY A 42 -0.98 1.35 7.67
N ARG A 43 0.11 0.88 8.28
CA ARG A 43 1.22 0.22 7.60
C ARG A 43 1.66 -0.99 8.39
N VAL A 44 2.22 -1.97 7.68
CA VAL A 44 2.87 -3.12 8.31
C VAL A 44 4.22 -2.65 8.88
N VAL A 45 4.46 -2.93 10.16
CA VAL A 45 5.72 -2.56 10.84
C VAL A 45 6.69 -3.74 10.98
N GLU A 46 6.17 -4.96 11.01
CA GLU A 46 6.94 -6.20 11.16
C GLU A 46 6.28 -7.33 10.35
N GLY A 47 7.04 -8.37 10.00
CA GLY A 47 6.49 -9.58 9.37
C GLY A 47 6.25 -9.49 7.86
N LEU A 48 6.95 -8.60 7.14
CA LEU A 48 6.86 -8.53 5.66
C LEU A 48 7.17 -9.88 4.98
N ASN A 49 8.11 -10.66 5.54
CA ASN A 49 8.42 -12.01 5.07
C ASN A 49 7.24 -12.99 5.18
N VAL A 50 6.34 -12.80 6.16
CA VAL A 50 5.13 -13.62 6.30
C VAL A 50 4.16 -13.29 5.18
N ILE A 51 4.02 -12.00 4.83
CA ILE A 51 3.20 -11.55 3.70
C ILE A 51 3.73 -12.16 2.39
N ASP A 52 5.05 -12.12 2.17
CA ASP A 52 5.68 -12.74 0.98
C ASP A 52 5.40 -14.25 0.93
N SER A 53 5.46 -14.93 2.08
CA SER A 53 5.16 -16.36 2.15
C SER A 53 3.70 -16.68 1.82
N ILE A 54 2.76 -15.83 2.24
CA ILE A 54 1.33 -15.95 1.93
C ILE A 54 1.09 -15.66 0.44
N ALA A 55 1.77 -14.67 -0.14
CA ALA A 55 1.66 -14.33 -1.55
C ALA A 55 2.18 -15.44 -2.47
N ALA A 56 3.14 -16.26 -2.00
CA ALA A 56 3.75 -17.35 -2.74
C ALA A 56 2.95 -18.68 -2.72
N VAL A 57 1.84 -18.76 -1.96
CA VAL A 57 1.05 -20.00 -1.88
C VAL A 57 0.38 -20.34 -3.22
N LYS A 58 0.00 -21.60 -3.39
CA LYS A 58 -0.71 -22.03 -4.59
C LYS A 58 -2.12 -21.43 -4.62
N LYS A 59 -2.47 -20.83 -5.76
CA LYS A 59 -3.76 -20.19 -6.01
C LYS A 59 -4.57 -20.97 -7.04
N GLY A 60 -5.89 -21.01 -6.85
CA GLY A 60 -6.87 -21.52 -7.79
C GLY A 60 -7.52 -20.41 -8.61
N ALA A 61 -8.79 -20.60 -8.99
CA ALA A 61 -9.55 -19.61 -9.74
C ALA A 61 -9.75 -18.31 -8.95
N GLY A 62 -9.59 -17.16 -9.63
CA GLY A 62 -9.77 -15.84 -9.03
C GLY A 62 -8.72 -15.47 -7.98
N ASP A 63 -7.49 -15.99 -8.11
CA ASP A 63 -6.38 -15.79 -7.17
C ASP A 63 -6.65 -16.24 -5.72
N LYS A 64 -7.71 -17.03 -5.49
CA LYS A 64 -7.99 -17.60 -4.17
C LYS A 64 -6.96 -18.70 -3.83
N PRO A 65 -6.36 -18.72 -2.63
CA PRO A 65 -5.56 -19.85 -2.17
C PRO A 65 -6.30 -21.20 -2.27
N ILE A 66 -5.59 -22.26 -2.66
CA ILE A 66 -6.17 -23.62 -2.72
C ILE A 66 -6.46 -24.14 -1.32
N GLU A 67 -5.55 -23.89 -0.38
CA GLU A 67 -5.71 -24.18 1.04
C GLU A 67 -6.10 -22.87 1.75
N ASP A 68 -7.14 -22.93 2.59
CA ASP A 68 -7.63 -21.76 3.30
C ASP A 68 -6.59 -21.29 4.34
N ILE A 69 -6.36 -19.98 4.39
CA ILE A 69 -5.44 -19.32 5.34
C ILE A 69 -6.28 -18.46 6.28
N TYR A 70 -6.26 -18.78 7.57
CA TYR A 70 -7.03 -18.06 8.59
C TYR A 70 -6.24 -16.91 9.20
N LEU A 71 -6.94 -15.81 9.48
CA LEU A 71 -6.40 -14.64 10.17
C LEU A 71 -6.93 -14.59 11.61
N THR A 72 -6.05 -14.44 12.58
CA THR A 72 -6.40 -14.12 13.97
C THR A 72 -5.98 -12.68 14.26
N VAL A 73 -6.87 -11.90 14.85
CA VAL A 73 -6.64 -10.47 15.11
C VAL A 73 -6.68 -10.21 16.61
N GLU A 74 -5.63 -9.59 17.11
CA GLU A 74 -5.51 -9.13 18.49
C GLU A 74 -5.16 -7.63 18.51
N LEU A 75 -5.68 -6.92 19.51
CA LEU A 75 -5.45 -5.49 19.67
C LEU A 75 -4.46 -5.25 20.80
N ASP A 76 -3.23 -4.83 20.47
CA ASP A 76 -2.27 -4.32 21.45
C ASP A 76 -2.43 -2.80 21.59
N LYS A 77 -2.85 -2.36 22.78
CA LYS A 77 -3.00 -0.94 23.09
C LYS A 77 -1.66 -0.37 23.53
N MET A 78 -1.02 0.38 22.64
CA MET A 78 0.26 1.03 22.91
C MET A 78 0.12 2.55 23.03
N SER A 79 0.99 3.19 23.83
CA SER A 79 1.06 4.65 23.89
C SER A 79 1.80 5.22 22.66
N LYS A 80 1.45 6.45 22.25
CA LYS A 80 2.13 7.15 21.14
C LYS A 80 3.67 7.17 21.34
N LYS A 81 4.13 7.40 22.58
CA LYS A 81 5.55 7.38 22.95
C LYS A 81 6.20 6.03 22.63
N LYS A 82 5.59 4.92 23.06
CA LYS A 82 6.13 3.57 22.84
C LYS A 82 6.19 3.23 21.34
N ILE A 83 5.18 3.63 20.58
CA ILE A 83 5.14 3.39 19.12
C ILE A 83 6.26 4.14 18.40
N THR A 84 6.51 5.40 18.76
CA THR A 84 7.60 6.18 18.19
C THR A 84 8.97 5.61 18.56
N GLU A 85 9.17 5.21 19.83
CA GLU A 85 10.44 4.62 20.29
C GLU A 85 10.75 3.28 19.62
N GLN A 86 9.74 2.42 19.46
CA GLN A 86 9.94 1.07 18.95
C GLN A 86 9.96 1.00 17.42
N TYR A 87 9.11 1.77 16.73
CA TYR A 87 8.89 1.66 15.28
C TYR A 87 9.27 2.92 14.50
N GLY A 88 9.87 3.92 15.16
CA GLY A 88 10.30 5.17 14.53
C GLY A 88 9.15 5.99 13.92
N TYR A 89 7.90 5.74 14.32
CA TYR A 89 6.76 6.44 13.73
C TYR A 89 6.72 7.90 14.17
N GLN A 90 6.69 8.80 13.19
CA GLN A 90 6.52 10.23 13.41
C GLN A 90 5.05 10.60 13.27
N TYR A 91 4.44 11.02 14.38
CA TYR A 91 3.10 11.58 14.34
C TYR A 91 3.17 12.98 13.74
N SER A 92 2.31 13.28 12.77
CA SER A 92 2.08 14.66 12.36
C SER A 92 1.65 15.46 13.58
N LYS A 93 2.16 16.70 13.70
CA LYS A 93 1.60 17.63 14.68
C LYS A 93 0.15 17.83 14.27
N GLU A 94 -0.78 17.54 15.18
CA GLU A 94 -2.19 17.85 14.98
C GLU A 94 -2.28 19.35 14.65
N GLU A 95 -2.59 19.69 13.39
CA GLU A 95 -3.03 21.04 13.05
C GLU A 95 -4.38 21.22 13.76
N LYS A 96 -4.35 21.97 14.85
CA LYS A 96 -5.54 22.37 15.59
C LYS A 96 -6.21 23.57 14.93
#